data_AF-A0A4D4MAD9-F1
#
_entry.id   AF-A0A4D4MAD9-F1
#
_cell.length_a   1.000
_cell.length_b   1.000
_cell.length_c   1.000
_cell.angle_alpha   90.00
_cell.angle_beta   90.00
_cell.angle_gamma   90.00
#
_symmetry.space_group_name_H-M   'P 1'
#
loop_
_entity.id
_entity.type
_entity.pdbx_description
1 polymer ?
#
loop_
_entity_poly.entity_id
_entity_poly.type
_entity_poly.pdbx_seq_one_letter_code
_entity_poly.pdbx_strand_id
1 'polypeptide(L)'
;MLPTSTAVGCAGLALPEYRRSALGRLSRTEVAEAEARRAYTTEQHRCWFRTDPNGADAVAAATKAAGTARVRTAQYLLATRLEQLREQAAARTETTGPAPWTDGLPELAARPLDGDTAKAVIA
;
A
#
# COMPACT_ATOMS: atom_id res chain seq x y z
N MET A 1 18.78 8.65 31.12
CA MET A 1 17.64 7.82 30.69
C MET A 1 16.98 8.56 29.52
N LEU A 2 17.32 8.20 28.28
CA LEU A 2 16.83 8.90 27.08
C LEU A 2 15.46 8.33 26.69
N PRO A 3 14.44 9.16 26.40
CA PRO A 3 13.17 8.66 25.89
C PRO A 3 13.37 8.15 24.46
N THR A 4 13.16 6.86 24.26
CA THR A 4 13.14 6.23 22.94
C THR A 4 11.96 6.77 22.15
N SER A 5 12.26 7.25 20.95
CA SER A 5 11.33 7.79 19.95
C SER A 5 10.10 6.89 19.76
N THR A 6 8.98 7.25 20.40
CA THR A 6 7.68 6.60 20.23
C THR A 6 7.01 6.95 18.90
N ALA A 7 7.53 7.93 18.16
CA ALA A 7 6.95 8.39 16.89
C ALA A 7 7.09 7.36 15.75
N VAL A 8 8.17 6.55 15.75
CA VAL A 8 8.39 5.52 14.71
C VAL A 8 7.47 4.29 14.93
N GLY A 9 7.08 4.01 16.17
CA GLY A 9 6.20 2.89 16.51
C GLY A 9 4.77 3.04 15.96
N CYS A 10 4.23 4.25 15.94
CA CYS A 10 2.87 4.50 15.43
C CYS A 10 2.77 4.38 13.91
N ALA A 11 3.82 4.74 13.17
CA ALA A 11 3.83 4.61 11.70
C ALA A 11 3.83 3.13 11.23
N GLY A 12 4.45 2.22 12.00
CA GLY A 12 4.48 0.80 11.69
C GLY A 12 3.14 0.08 11.88
N LEU A 13 2.36 0.47 12.89
CA LEU A 13 1.05 -0.13 13.19
C LEU A 13 -0.05 0.29 12.20
N ALA A 14 0.09 1.44 11.54
CA ALA A 14 -0.85 1.91 10.52
C ALA A 14 -0.72 1.15 9.18
N LEU A 15 0.42 0.50 8.93
CA LEU A 15 0.71 -0.11 7.63
C LEU A 15 -0.22 -1.28 7.26
N PRO A 16 -0.53 -2.24 8.16
CA PRO A 16 -1.47 -3.32 7.87
C PRO A 16 -2.89 -2.82 7.59
N GLU A 17 -3.35 -1.81 8.33
CA GLU A 17 -4.69 -1.23 8.16
C GLU A 17 -4.80 -0.44 6.86
N TYR A 18 -3.76 0.33 6.53
CA TYR A 18 -3.66 1.01 5.25
C TYR A 18 -3.66 0.01 4.10
N ARG A 19 -2.88 -1.07 4.20
CA ARG A 19 -2.86 -2.14 3.20
C ARG A 19 -4.23 -2.80 3.05
N ARG A 20 -4.91 -3.12 4.15
CA ARG A 20 -6.27 -3.70 4.11
C ARG A 20 -7.25 -2.76 3.41
N SER A 21 -7.20 -1.46 3.73
CA SER A 21 -8.06 -0.44 3.13
C SER A 21 -7.76 -0.25 1.64
N ALA A 22 -6.48 -0.24 1.25
CA ALA A 22 -6.06 -0.16 -0.14
C ALA A 22 -6.53 -1.37 -0.95
N LEU A 23 -6.34 -2.58 -0.43
CA LEU A 23 -6.84 -3.81 -1.05
C LEU A 23 -8.37 -3.82 -1.19
N GLY A 24 -9.09 -3.33 -0.17
CA GLY A 24 -10.54 -3.20 -0.21
C GLY A 24 -11.05 -2.21 -1.26
N ARG A 25 -10.30 -1.16 -1.58
CA ARG A 25 -10.61 -0.25 -2.69
C ARG A 25 -10.24 -0.86 -4.04
N LEU A 26 -9.05 -1.46 -4.14
CA LEU A 26 -8.55 -2.06 -5.38
C LEU A 26 -9.36 -3.29 -5.81
N SER A 27 -9.94 -4.04 -4.88
CA SER A 27 -10.81 -5.18 -5.18
C SER A 27 -12.12 -4.78 -5.86
N ARG A 28 -12.55 -3.51 -5.74
CA ARG A 28 -13.75 -2.94 -6.39
C ARG A 28 -13.44 -2.20 -7.69
N THR A 29 -12.20 -2.29 -8.18
CA THR A 29 -11.86 -1.71 -9.48
C THR A 29 -12.37 -2.59 -10.61
N GLU A 30 -12.69 -1.98 -11.75
CA GLU A 30 -13.14 -2.72 -12.93
C GLU A 30 -12.17 -3.81 -13.38
N VAL A 31 -10.86 -3.59 -13.21
CA VAL A 31 -9.84 -4.59 -13.53
C VAL A 31 -9.99 -5.83 -12.63
N ALA A 32 -10.15 -5.62 -11.32
CA ALA A 32 -10.34 -6.72 -10.36
C ALA A 32 -11.69 -7.42 -10.54
N GLU A 33 -12.74 -6.68 -10.91
CA GLU A 33 -14.04 -7.26 -11.21
C GLU A 33 -14.07 -8.01 -12.53
N ALA A 34 -13.41 -7.52 -13.58
CA ALA A 34 -13.28 -8.20 -14.86
C ALA A 34 -12.56 -9.54 -14.69
N GLU A 35 -11.46 -9.58 -13.94
CA GLU A 35 -10.75 -10.84 -13.66
C GLU A 35 -11.59 -11.77 -12.78
N ALA A 36 -12.36 -11.24 -11.83
CA ALA A 36 -13.30 -12.03 -11.05
C ALA A 36 -14.41 -12.65 -11.91
N ARG A 37 -14.99 -11.88 -12.85
CA ARG A 37 -15.99 -12.36 -13.81
C ARG A 37 -15.41 -13.44 -14.72
N ARG A 38 -14.19 -13.24 -15.23
CA ARG A 38 -13.46 -14.23 -16.03
C ARG A 38 -13.21 -15.52 -15.26
N ALA A 39 -12.77 -15.43 -14.01
CA ALA A 39 -12.54 -16.61 -13.16
C ALA A 39 -13.86 -17.34 -12.85
N TYR A 40 -14.95 -16.60 -12.60
CA TYR A 40 -16.27 -17.15 -12.37
C TYR A 40 -16.75 -17.97 -13.56
N THR A 41 -16.74 -17.39 -14.77
CA THR A 41 -17.18 -18.10 -15.98
C THR A 41 -16.29 -19.30 -16.28
N THR A 42 -14.97 -19.17 -16.12
CA THR A 42 -14.03 -20.26 -16.31
C THR A 42 -14.33 -21.45 -15.39
N GLU A 43 -14.61 -21.19 -14.11
CA GLU A 43 -14.96 -22.25 -13.16
C GLU A 43 -16.33 -22.88 -13.45
N GLN A 44 -17.34 -22.09 -13.81
CA GLN A 44 -18.66 -22.64 -14.17
C GLN A 44 -18.59 -23.58 -15.39
N HIS A 45 -17.66 -23.34 -16.32
CA HIS A 45 -17.50 -24.17 -17.51
C HIS A 45 -16.58 -25.39 -17.31
N ARG A 46 -16.16 -25.71 -16.07
CA ARG A 46 -15.38 -26.91 -15.80
C ARG A 46 -16.17 -28.18 -16.12
N CYS A 47 -15.44 -29.23 -16.53
CA CYS A 47 -16.05 -30.50 -16.94
C CYS A 47 -16.91 -31.16 -15.85
N TRP A 48 -16.52 -31.02 -14.58
CA TRP A 48 -17.23 -31.57 -13.43
C TRP A 48 -18.58 -30.89 -13.14
N PHE A 49 -18.81 -29.68 -13.69
CA PHE A 49 -20.07 -28.94 -13.54
C PHE A 49 -20.92 -28.90 -14.82
N ARG A 50 -20.57 -29.67 -15.86
CA ARG A 50 -21.31 -29.65 -17.13
C ARG A 50 -22.77 -30.05 -17.00
N THR A 51 -23.07 -30.97 -16.09
CA THR A 51 -24.43 -31.50 -15.91
C THR A 51 -25.34 -30.51 -15.18
N ASP A 52 -24.78 -29.73 -14.25
CA ASP A 52 -25.50 -28.67 -13.53
C ASP A 52 -24.57 -27.49 -13.23
N PRO A 53 -24.39 -26.57 -14.20
CA PRO A 53 -23.49 -25.43 -14.03
C PRO A 53 -24.04 -24.39 -13.04
N ASN A 54 -25.34 -24.43 -12.75
CA ASN A 54 -26.00 -23.54 -11.79
C ASN A 54 -26.25 -24.23 -10.43
N GLY A 55 -25.79 -25.47 -10.27
CA GLY A 55 -25.90 -26.22 -9.03
C GLY A 55 -25.15 -25.52 -7.88
N ALA A 56 -25.59 -25.78 -6.66
CA ALA A 56 -25.04 -25.11 -5.48
C ALA A 56 -23.50 -25.22 -5.39
N ASP A 57 -22.95 -26.39 -5.71
CA ASP A 57 -21.51 -26.64 -5.71
C ASP A 57 -20.77 -25.88 -6.82
N ALA A 58 -21.35 -25.81 -8.02
CA ALA A 58 -20.79 -25.07 -9.15
C ALA A 58 -20.75 -23.56 -8.85
N VAL A 59 -21.86 -23.02 -8.33
CA VAL A 59 -21.97 -21.62 -7.93
C VAL A 59 -21.02 -21.30 -6.78
N ALA A 60 -20.89 -22.18 -5.78
CA ALA A 60 -19.96 -21.99 -4.67
C ALA A 60 -18.49 -21.99 -5.14
N ALA A 61 -18.11 -22.94 -6.00
CA ALA A 61 -16.77 -23.03 -6.57
C ALA A 61 -16.43 -21.80 -7.43
N ALA A 62 -17.34 -21.40 -8.32
CA ALA A 62 -17.15 -20.24 -9.18
C ALA A 62 -17.07 -18.94 -8.36
N THR A 63 -17.90 -18.79 -7.34
CA THR A 63 -17.87 -17.63 -6.42
C THR A 63 -16.56 -17.56 -5.65
N LYS A 64 -16.06 -18.69 -5.16
CA LYS A 64 -14.77 -18.78 -4.46
C LYS A 64 -13.60 -18.40 -5.37
N ALA A 65 -13.61 -18.87 -6.61
CA ALA A 65 -12.58 -18.53 -7.59
C ALA A 65 -12.62 -17.05 -7.97
N ALA A 66 -13.82 -16.49 -8.19
CA ALA A 66 -14.02 -15.07 -8.45
C ALA A 66 -13.47 -14.21 -7.30
N GLY A 67 -13.78 -14.58 -6.04
CA GLY A 67 -13.25 -13.91 -4.85
C GLY A 67 -11.72 -13.96 -4.79
N THR A 68 -11.14 -15.12 -5.07
CA THR A 68 -9.67 -15.32 -5.09
C THR A 68 -9.01 -14.49 -6.18
N ALA A 69 -9.56 -14.49 -7.39
CA ALA A 69 -9.08 -13.70 -8.51
C ALA A 69 -9.14 -12.19 -8.22
N ARG A 70 -10.22 -11.72 -7.60
CA ARG A 70 -10.37 -10.33 -7.16
C ARG A 70 -9.28 -9.91 -6.17
N VAL A 71 -9.03 -10.74 -5.15
CA VAL A 71 -7.99 -10.48 -4.14
C VAL A 71 -6.59 -10.48 -4.77
N ARG A 72 -6.29 -11.46 -5.62
CA ARG A 72 -5.00 -11.54 -6.33
C ARG A 72 -4.77 -10.32 -7.21
N THR A 73 -5.79 -9.89 -7.94
CA THR A 73 -5.70 -8.72 -8.83
C THR A 73 -5.49 -7.44 -8.02
N ALA A 74 -6.21 -7.27 -6.92
CA ALA A 74 -6.01 -6.13 -6.02
C ALA A 74 -4.58 -6.08 -5.43
N GLN A 75 -4.02 -7.24 -5.07
CA GLN A 75 -2.63 -7.33 -4.60
C GLN A 75 -1.63 -6.97 -5.69
N TYR A 76 -1.84 -7.46 -6.92
CA TYR A 76 -1.00 -7.13 -8.07
C TYR A 76 -1.02 -5.63 -8.40
N LEU A 77 -2.20 -5.01 -8.42
CA LEU A 77 -2.35 -3.57 -8.64
C LEU A 77 -1.64 -2.75 -7.55
N LEU A 78 -1.74 -3.18 -6.30
CA LEU A 78 -1.03 -2.51 -5.20
C LEU A 78 0.48 -2.61 -5.36
N ALA A 79 1.00 -3.80 -5.69
CA ALA A 79 2.43 -4.01 -5.90
C ALA A 79 2.95 -3.13 -7.05
N THR A 80 2.25 -3.14 -8.18
CA THR A 80 2.58 -2.34 -9.37
C THR A 80 2.63 -0.85 -9.04
N ARG A 81 1.64 -0.35 -8.28
CA ARG A 81 1.62 1.07 -7.89
C ARG A 81 2.79 1.45 -6.97
N LEU A 82 3.14 0.56 -6.04
CA LEU A 82 4.27 0.79 -5.13
C LEU A 82 5.60 0.80 -5.88
N GLU A 83 5.75 -0.04 -6.90
CA GLU A 83 6.92 -0.05 -7.79
C GLU A 83 7.04 1.25 -8.58
N GLN A 84 5.96 1.67 -9.26
CA GLN A 84 5.92 2.95 -9.99
C GLN A 84 6.27 4.15 -9.09
N LEU A 85 5.80 4.15 -7.85
CA LEU A 85 6.10 5.22 -6.90
C LEU A 85 7.58 5.24 -6.49
N ARG A 86 8.22 4.07 -6.39
CA ARG A 86 9.66 3.96 -6.10
C ARG A 86 10.49 4.45 -7.28
N GLU A 87 10.13 4.05 -8.50
CA GLU A 87 10.78 4.53 -9.73
C GLU A 87 10.65 6.05 -9.87
N GLN A 88 9.45 6.60 -9.64
CA GLN A 88 9.23 8.03 -9.67
C GLN A 88 9.99 8.78 -8.57
N ALA A 89 10.21 8.16 -7.41
CA ALA A 89 11.05 8.74 -6.36
C ALA A 89 12.53 8.74 -6.79
N ALA A 90 13.02 7.66 -7.37
CA ALA A 90 14.39 7.54 -7.88
C ALA A 90 14.67 8.53 -9.01
N ALA A 91 13.78 8.62 -10.01
CA ALA A 91 13.92 9.57 -11.12
C ALA A 91 13.93 11.03 -10.63
N ARG A 92 13.17 11.35 -9.59
CA ARG A 92 13.19 12.70 -8.97
C ARG A 92 14.51 12.99 -8.28
N THR A 93 15.10 12.02 -7.58
CA THR A 93 16.42 12.20 -6.95
C THR A 93 17.54 12.36 -7.97
N GLU A 94 17.47 11.66 -9.11
CA GLU A 94 18.44 11.80 -10.21
C GLU A 94 18.32 13.17 -10.90
N THR A 95 17.09 13.66 -11.08
CA THR A 95 16.85 14.94 -11.77
C THR A 95 17.17 16.17 -10.91
N THR A 96 17.01 16.08 -9.59
CA THR A 96 17.07 17.26 -8.71
C THR A 96 18.47 17.54 -8.15
N GLY A 97 19.41 16.59 -8.24
CA GLY A 97 20.67 16.69 -7.47
C GLY A 97 20.40 16.64 -5.96
N PRO A 98 21.46 16.68 -5.11
CA PRO A 98 21.27 16.72 -3.66
C PRO A 98 20.36 17.88 -3.29
N ALA A 99 19.39 17.61 -2.40
CA ALA A 99 18.39 18.60 -2.07
C ALA A 99 19.06 19.84 -1.42
N PRO A 100 18.55 21.06 -1.62
CA PRO A 100 19.20 22.29 -1.13
C PRO A 100 19.41 22.33 0.39
N TRP A 101 18.65 21.53 1.16
CA TRP A 101 18.81 21.42 2.61
C TRP A 101 19.99 20.54 3.03
N THR A 102 20.49 19.68 2.14
CA THR A 102 21.63 18.78 2.40
C THR A 102 22.94 19.58 2.50
N ASP A 103 23.05 20.67 1.75
CA ASP A 103 24.21 21.58 1.82
C ASP A 103 24.24 22.41 3.11
N GLY A 104 23.07 22.63 3.74
CA GLY A 104 22.94 23.34 5.01
C GLY A 104 23.10 22.46 6.25
N LEU A 105 23.15 21.12 6.12
CA LEU A 105 23.28 20.20 7.25
C LEU A 105 24.58 20.37 8.06
N PRO A 106 25.76 20.55 7.44
CA PRO A 106 26.99 20.80 8.18
C PRO A 106 26.94 22.12 8.95
N GLU A 107 26.30 23.14 8.39
CA GLU A 107 26.12 24.46 9.01
C GLU A 107 25.13 24.41 10.19
N LEU A 108 24.03 23.65 10.04
CA LEU A 108 23.09 23.36 11.11
C LEU A 108 23.71 22.53 12.23
N ALA A 109 24.58 21.58 11.91
CA ALA A 109 25.31 20.78 12.90
C ALA A 109 26.41 21.58 13.61
N ALA A 110 26.97 22.61 12.96
CA ALA A 110 27.95 23.53 13.54
C ALA A 110 27.31 24.64 14.38
N ARG A 111 25.99 24.86 14.27
CA ARG A 111 25.28 25.89 15.03
C ARG A 111 25.16 25.46 16.50
N PRO A 112 25.72 26.23 17.45
CA PRO A 112 25.51 25.98 18.88
C PRO A 112 24.01 26.06 19.18
N LEU A 113 23.46 25.04 19.83
CA LEU A 113 22.12 25.09 20.41
C LEU A 113 22.19 26.05 21.60
N ASP A 114 21.90 27.32 21.34
CA ASP A 114 21.97 28.36 22.37
C ASP A 114 20.96 28.05 23.48
N GLY A 115 21.49 27.69 24.65
CA GLY A 115 20.75 27.13 25.78
C GLY A 115 20.09 28.18 26.66
N ASP A 116 19.68 29.33 26.11
CA ASP A 116 19.18 30.45 26.91
C ASP A 116 17.87 31.06 26.38
N THR A 117 16.95 30.23 25.91
CA THR A 117 15.55 30.63 25.67
C THR A 117 14.57 29.87 26.58
N ALA A 118 15.03 29.51 27.78
CA ALA A 118 14.19 28.90 28.81
C ALA A 118 14.02 29.81 30.03
N LYS A 119 13.98 31.14 29.86
CA LYS A 119 13.53 32.05 30.93
C LYS A 119 13.10 33.44 30.46
N ALA A 120 12.18 33.55 29.50
CA ALA A 120 11.63 34.86 29.17
C ALA A 120 10.19 34.88 28.63
N VAL A 121 9.29 33.99 29.05
CA VAL A 121 7.83 34.27 28.99
C VAL A 121 7.10 33.46 30.07
N ILE A 122 7.24 33.85 31.34
CA ILE A 122 6.11 33.85 32.29
C ILE A 122 6.34 35.09 33.17
N ALA A 123 5.64 36.17 32.85
CA ALA A 123 5.38 37.32 33.71
C ALA A 123 3.90 37.67 33.55
#